data_AF-X1SU94-F1
#
_entry.id   AF-X1SU94-F1
#
_cell.length_a   1.000
_cell.length_b   1.000
_cell.length_c   1.000
_cell.angle_alpha   90.00
_cell.angle_beta   90.00
_cell.angle_gamma   90.00
#
_symmetry.space_group_name_H-M   'P 1'
#
loop_
_entity.id
_entity.type
_entity.pdbx_description
1 polymer ?
#
loop_
_entity_poly.entity_id
_entity_poly.type
_entity_poly.pdbx_seq_one_letter_code
_entity_poly.pdbx_strand_id
1 'polypeptide(L)'
;MAKRPRPPPEKFIIKRPRPPPERRSHCFAWSPIRRLMKQQGASIVARDAVDLLIDHLEKIAIGLTEQAQAFTMHAKRKKITKNDLLLSIKYK
;
A
#
# COMPACT_ATOMS: atom_id res chain seq x y z
N MET A 1 -1.03 62.73 -18.23
CA MET A 1 -0.60 61.32 -18.08
C MET A 1 -1.29 60.73 -16.85
N ALA A 2 -2.34 59.92 -17.03
CA ALA A 2 -3.05 59.30 -15.92
C ALA A 2 -2.27 58.08 -15.40
N LYS A 3 -1.92 58.06 -14.11
CA LYS A 3 -1.27 56.91 -13.47
C LYS A 3 -2.24 55.74 -13.47
N ARG A 4 -1.88 54.61 -14.10
CA ARG A 4 -2.67 53.38 -14.03
C ARG A 4 -2.83 52.98 -12.55
N PRO A 5 -4.03 52.61 -12.09
CA PRO A 5 -4.21 52.14 -10.72
C PRO A 5 -3.35 50.89 -10.49
N ARG A 6 -2.75 50.78 -9.31
CA ARG A 6 -1.98 49.59 -8.93
C ARG A 6 -2.93 48.39 -8.94
N PRO A 7 -2.52 47.23 -9.48
CA PRO A 7 -3.31 46.02 -9.39
C PRO A 7 -3.49 45.65 -7.91
N PRO A 8 -4.65 45.09 -7.53
CA PRO A 8 -4.88 44.64 -6.16
C PRO A 8 -3.84 43.57 -5.79
N PRO A 9 -3.39 43.52 -4.52
CA PRO A 9 -2.45 42.49 -4.09
C PRO A 9 -3.09 41.12 -4.32
N GLU A 10 -2.39 40.30 -5.09
CA GLU A 10 -2.77 38.92 -5.36
C GLU A 10 -2.94 38.23 -4.00
N LYS A 11 -4.17 37.87 -3.67
CA LYS A 11 -4.50 37.29 -2.36
C LYS A 11 -3.59 36.10 -2.16
N PHE A 12 -2.72 36.15 -1.15
CA PHE A 12 -1.90 35.02 -0.75
C PHE A 12 -2.83 33.82 -0.59
N ILE A 13 -2.78 32.92 -1.56
CA ILE A 13 -3.48 31.65 -1.49
C ILE A 13 -2.80 30.94 -0.33
N ILE A 14 -3.45 30.96 0.84
CA ILE A 14 -3.05 30.16 1.99
C ILE A 14 -3.06 28.72 1.47
N LYS A 15 -1.89 28.19 1.12
CA LYS A 15 -1.73 26.78 0.77
C LYS A 15 -2.21 26.03 1.99
N ARG A 16 -3.40 25.41 1.91
CA ARG A 16 -3.93 24.59 3.00
C ARG A 16 -2.80 23.64 3.40
N PRO A 17 -2.43 23.56 4.69
CA PRO A 17 -1.41 22.60 5.11
C PRO A 17 -1.84 21.23 4.61
N ARG A 18 -0.88 20.48 4.04
CA ARG A 18 -1.18 19.12 3.56
C ARG A 18 -1.78 18.36 4.74
N PRO A 19 -2.90 17.63 4.55
CA PRO A 19 -3.49 16.86 5.63
C PRO A 19 -2.41 15.94 6.21
N PRO A 20 -2.38 15.76 7.55
CA PRO A 20 -1.44 14.84 8.16
C PRO A 20 -1.61 13.46 7.50
N PRO A 21 -0.53 12.75 7.19
CA PRO A 21 -0.64 11.41 6.63
C PRO A 21 -1.45 10.55 7.60
N GLU A 22 -2.54 9.98 7.08
CA GLU A 22 -3.41 9.09 7.82
C GLU A 22 -2.58 7.91 8.34
N ARG A 23 -2.66 7.62 9.65
CA ARG A 23 -1.92 6.50 10.24
C ARG A 23 -2.58 5.20 9.82
N ARG A 24 -2.14 4.66 8.69
CA ARG A 24 -2.56 3.32 8.25
C ARG A 24 -1.90 2.28 9.14
N SER A 25 -2.74 1.52 9.86
CA SER A 25 -2.29 0.35 10.61
C SER A 25 -2.08 -0.79 9.62
N HIS A 26 -0.87 -0.86 9.06
CA HIS A 26 -0.48 -1.95 8.18
C HIS A 26 -0.38 -3.27 8.96
N CYS A 27 -0.81 -4.37 8.33
CA CYS A 27 -0.65 -5.71 8.88
C CYS A 27 0.84 -6.13 8.84
N PHE A 28 1.58 -5.61 7.87
CA PHE A 28 3.02 -5.82 7.76
C PHE A 28 3.85 -4.70 8.37
N ALA A 29 4.97 -5.07 8.99
CA ALA A 29 5.94 -4.12 9.50
C ALA A 29 6.73 -3.45 8.36
N TRP A 30 6.88 -2.14 8.44
CA TRP A 30 7.59 -1.32 7.45
C TRP A 30 9.10 -1.60 7.40
N SER A 31 9.75 -1.72 8.58
CA SER A 31 11.20 -1.86 8.69
C SER A 31 11.76 -3.12 8.01
N PRO A 32 11.15 -4.32 8.19
CA PRO A 32 11.58 -5.52 7.47
C PRO A 32 11.45 -5.41 5.95
N ILE A 33 10.35 -4.84 5.45
CA ILE A 33 10.12 -4.70 4.00
C ILE A 33 11.16 -3.74 3.40
N ARG A 34 11.40 -2.60 4.06
CA ARG A 34 12.44 -1.68 3.61
C ARG A 34 13.84 -2.32 3.65
N ARG A 35 14.14 -3.13 4.67
CA ARG A 35 15.41 -3.87 4.75
C ARG A 35 15.56 -4.84 3.58
N LEU A 36 14.49 -5.56 3.22
CA LEU A 36 14.47 -6.46 2.07
C LEU A 36 14.77 -5.70 0.78
N MET A 37 14.15 -4.52 0.56
CA MET A 37 14.43 -3.69 -0.62
C MET A 37 15.90 -3.25 -0.68
N LYS A 38 16.49 -2.89 0.45
CA LYS A 38 17.92 -2.53 0.52
C LYS A 38 18.83 -3.72 0.22
N GLN A 39 18.49 -4.92 0.70
CA GLN A 39 19.25 -6.14 0.43
C GLN A 39 19.21 -6.52 -1.06
N GLN A 40 18.14 -6.18 -1.77
CA GLN A 40 18.04 -6.36 -3.22
C GLN A 40 18.80 -5.28 -4.03
N GLY A 41 19.48 -4.33 -3.37
CA GLY A 41 20.32 -3.31 -4.02
C GLY A 41 19.70 -1.91 -4.10
N ALA A 42 18.54 -1.66 -3.49
CA ALA A 42 17.98 -0.31 -3.45
C ALA A 42 18.79 0.60 -2.50
N SER A 43 19.46 1.62 -3.04
CA SER A 43 20.25 2.58 -2.25
C SER A 43 19.36 3.47 -1.38
N ILE A 44 18.32 4.07 -1.98
CA ILE A 44 17.35 4.95 -1.32
C ILE A 44 15.95 4.42 -1.62
N VAL A 45 15.11 4.39 -0.60
CA VAL A 45 13.72 3.92 -0.70
C VAL A 45 12.82 5.00 -0.11
N ALA A 46 11.93 5.54 -0.94
CA ALA A 46 10.91 6.50 -0.53
C ALA A 46 9.86 5.82 0.37
N ARG A 47 9.26 6.58 1.29
CA ARG A 47 8.23 6.06 2.20
C ARG A 47 7.02 5.53 1.43
N ASP A 48 6.51 6.34 0.52
CA ASP A 48 5.34 6.04 -0.30
C ASP A 48 5.50 4.75 -1.13
N ALA A 49 6.74 4.45 -1.57
CA ALA A 49 7.04 3.22 -2.31
C ALA A 49 6.94 1.97 -1.42
N VAL A 50 7.38 2.06 -0.16
CA VAL A 50 7.23 0.96 0.79
C VAL A 50 5.75 0.75 1.13
N ASP A 51 5.01 1.84 1.32
CA ASP A 51 3.59 1.79 1.66
C ASP A 51 2.78 1.15 0.51
N LEU A 52 3.07 1.52 -0.75
CA LEU A 52 2.45 0.90 -1.93
C LEU A 52 2.78 -0.60 -2.02
N LEU A 53 4.02 -0.99 -1.73
CA LEU A 53 4.41 -2.39 -1.73
C LEU A 53 3.69 -3.19 -0.64
N ILE A 54 3.54 -2.61 0.55
CA ILE A 54 2.75 -3.22 1.63
C ILE A 54 1.31 -3.43 1.18
N ASP A 55 0.67 -2.38 0.66
CA ASP A 55 -0.73 -2.45 0.19
C ASP A 55 -0.92 -3.51 -0.90
N HIS A 56 0.06 -3.65 -1.80
CA HIS A 56 0.03 -4.67 -2.85
C HIS A 56 0.19 -6.10 -2.30
N LEU A 57 1.10 -6.29 -1.33
CA LEU A 57 1.30 -7.59 -0.67
C LEU A 57 0.08 -8.01 0.14
N GLU A 58 -0.56 -7.08 0.84
CA GLU A 58 -1.80 -7.34 1.60
C GLU A 58 -2.92 -7.82 0.66
N LYS A 59 -3.14 -7.12 -0.46
CA LYS A 59 -4.14 -7.54 -1.47
C LYS A 59 -3.87 -8.93 -2.02
N ILE A 60 -2.60 -9.25 -2.31
CA ILE A 60 -2.21 -10.58 -2.78
C ILE A 60 -2.49 -11.64 -1.71
N ALA A 61 -2.11 -11.38 -0.46
CA ALA A 61 -2.30 -12.32 0.63
C ALA A 61 -3.78 -12.60 0.91
N ILE A 62 -4.62 -11.56 0.87
CA ILE A 62 -6.07 -11.66 1.02
C ILE A 62 -6.65 -12.53 -0.11
N GLY A 63 -6.35 -12.21 -1.37
CA GLY A 63 -6.89 -12.97 -2.51
C GLY A 63 -6.48 -14.45 -2.52
N LEU A 64 -5.22 -14.75 -2.15
CA LEU A 64 -4.76 -16.13 -2.00
C LEU A 64 -5.48 -16.85 -0.84
N THR A 65 -5.75 -16.15 0.25
CA THR A 65 -6.44 -16.73 1.41
C THR A 65 -7.91 -17.00 1.10
N GLU A 66 -8.58 -16.11 0.37
CA GLU A 66 -9.96 -16.30 -0.09
C GLU A 66 -10.10 -17.50 -1.03
N GLN A 67 -9.19 -17.64 -2.00
CA GLN A 67 -9.16 -18.79 -2.89
C GLN A 67 -8.86 -20.10 -2.13
N ALA A 68 -7.86 -20.09 -1.24
CA ALA A 68 -7.56 -21.24 -0.40
C ALA A 68 -8.76 -21.62 0.49
N GLN A 69 -9.50 -20.62 1.01
CA GLN A 69 -10.72 -20.85 1.76
C GLN A 69 -11.79 -21.53 0.91
N ALA A 70 -12.01 -21.08 -0.33
CA ALA A 70 -12.94 -21.72 -1.25
C ALA A 70 -12.58 -23.21 -1.47
N PHE A 71 -11.31 -23.53 -1.73
CA PHE A 71 -10.86 -24.92 -1.87
C PHE A 71 -11.09 -25.75 -0.59
N THR A 72 -10.87 -25.17 0.59
CA THR A 72 -11.14 -25.88 1.85
C THR A 72 -12.63 -26.14 2.07
N MET A 73 -13.49 -25.20 1.68
CA MET A 73 -14.94 -25.34 1.76
C MET A 73 -15.43 -26.44 0.80
N HIS A 74 -14.89 -26.50 -0.42
CA HIS A 74 -15.17 -27.59 -1.35
C HIS A 74 -14.73 -28.95 -0.80
N ALA A 75 -13.60 -28.98 -0.08
CA ALA A 75 -13.12 -30.18 0.62
C ALA A 75 -13.84 -30.47 1.96
N LYS A 76 -14.84 -29.64 2.35
CA LYS A 76 -15.55 -29.70 3.66
C LYS A 76 -14.62 -29.64 4.88
N ARG A 77 -13.42 -29.08 4.73
CA ARG A 77 -12.44 -28.91 5.81
C ARG A 77 -12.56 -27.51 6.39
N LYS A 78 -12.42 -27.40 7.71
CA LYS A 78 -12.39 -26.10 8.42
C LYS A 78 -10.99 -25.47 8.46
N LYS A 79 -9.94 -26.26 8.22
CA LYS A 79 -8.54 -25.84 8.33
C LYS A 79 -7.95 -25.64 6.93
N ILE A 80 -7.33 -24.48 6.70
CA ILE A 80 -6.50 -24.23 5.52
C ILE A 80 -5.20 -25.02 5.66
N THR A 81 -4.95 -25.91 4.71
CA THR A 81 -3.72 -26.72 4.68
C THR A 81 -2.74 -26.20 3.64
N LYS A 82 -1.48 -26.66 3.74
CA LYS A 82 -0.43 -26.33 2.74
C LYS A 82 -0.88 -26.67 1.32
N ASN A 83 -1.63 -27.77 1.14
CA ASN A 83 -2.11 -28.20 -0.16
C ASN A 83 -3.13 -27.22 -0.74
N ASP A 84 -4.02 -26.65 0.09
CA ASP A 84 -5.02 -25.67 -0.37
C ASP A 84 -4.36 -24.36 -0.79
N LEU A 85 -3.33 -23.92 -0.06
CA LEU A 85 -2.51 -22.76 -0.43
C LEU A 85 -1.69 -23.00 -1.70
N LEU A 86 -1.07 -24.17 -1.86
CA LEU A 86 -0.36 -24.54 -3.09
C LEU A 86 -1.31 -24.56 -4.29
N LEU A 87 -2.54 -25.04 -4.09
CA LEU A 87 -3.58 -25.01 -5.11
C LEU A 87 -3.95 -23.58 -5.48
N SER A 88 -4.16 -22.71 -4.50
CA SER A 88 -4.42 -21.28 -4.73
C SER A 88 -3.29 -20.57 -5.46
N ILE A 89 -2.03 -20.84 -5.12
CA ILE A 89 -0.88 -20.26 -5.85
C ILE A 89 -0.83 -20.76 -7.30
N LYS A 90 -1.15 -22.04 -7.53
CA LYS A 90 -1.11 -22.66 -8.87
C LYS A 90 -2.22 -22.16 -9.79
N TYR A 91 -3.42 -21.93 -9.27
CA TYR A 91 -4.59 -21.51 -10.04
C TYR A 91 -4.90 -20.01 -9.87
N LYS A 92 -3.87 -19.21 -9.58
CA LYS A 92 -3.96 -17.75 -9.48
C LYS A 92 -4.03 -17.10 -10.85
#